data_AF-A0AA47N294-F1
#
_entry.id   AF-A0AA47N294-F1
#
_cell.length_a   1.000
_cell.length_b   1.000
_cell.length_c   1.000
_cell.angle_alpha   90.00
_cell.angle_beta   90.00
_cell.angle_gamma   90.00
#
_symmetry.space_group_name_H-M   'P 1'
#
loop_
_entity.id
_entity.type
_entity.pdbx_description
1 polymer ?
#
loop_
_entity_poly.entity_id
_entity_poly.type
_entity_poly.pdbx_seq_one_letter_code
_entity_poly.pdbx_strand_id
1 'polypeptide(L)'
;MLVFVHSLREASFSMYLNALTELAKWFHAMDHTHYARWIPVHLRDMAELPRKHPNIAQEFHAGNFTVQKSMRVFSSIAIDQAHEQMNACIKGDGGAVGLTDNPSAFLRWMVAGPEVARLIQEFEDVLPSAEERMTLHIMTKQIVSRPHSSGMLGLLLVSWKTLGTPLKRKVRT
;
A
#
# COMPACT_ATOMS: atom_id res chain seq x y z
N MET A 1 18.70 -0.90 -15.40
CA MET A 1 17.44 -1.17 -14.65
C MET A 1 17.66 -1.95 -13.35
N LEU A 2 18.42 -3.06 -13.35
CA LEU A 2 18.68 -3.85 -12.13
C LEU A 2 19.34 -3.06 -10.99
N VAL A 3 20.32 -2.21 -11.29
CA VAL A 3 21.00 -1.35 -10.28
C VAL A 3 20.02 -0.38 -9.63
N PHE A 4 19.04 0.12 -10.37
CA PHE A 4 18.00 1.00 -9.83
C PHE A 4 17.12 0.24 -8.83
N VAL A 5 16.63 -0.95 -9.19
CA VAL A 5 15.85 -1.79 -8.26
C VAL A 5 16.68 -2.13 -7.02
N HIS A 6 17.93 -2.52 -7.20
CA HIS A 6 18.85 -2.82 -6.11
C HIS A 6 19.03 -1.64 -5.15
N SER A 7 19.16 -0.40 -5.67
CA SER A 7 19.27 0.81 -4.83
C SER A 7 18.06 1.05 -3.94
N LEU A 8 16.86 0.76 -4.45
CA LEU A 8 15.63 0.86 -3.67
C LEU A 8 15.51 -0.27 -2.64
N ARG A 9 15.93 -1.50 -2.99
CA ARG A 9 15.91 -2.64 -2.07
C ARG A 9 16.88 -2.48 -0.90
N GLU A 10 18.03 -1.85 -1.13
CA GLU A 10 19.03 -1.54 -0.10
C GLU A 10 18.83 -0.20 0.60
N ALA A 11 17.85 0.61 0.16
CA ALA A 11 17.70 1.98 0.63
C ALA A 11 18.99 2.83 0.48
N SER A 12 19.73 2.62 -0.60
CA SER A 12 20.99 3.34 -0.88
C SER A 12 20.74 4.56 -1.77
N PHE A 13 20.69 5.76 -1.15
CA PHE A 13 20.36 7.00 -1.87
C PHE A 13 21.41 7.39 -2.93
N SER A 14 22.70 7.23 -2.63
CA SER A 14 23.77 7.53 -3.59
C SER A 14 23.71 6.60 -4.81
N MET A 15 23.45 5.31 -4.60
CA MET A 15 23.28 4.35 -5.69
C MET A 15 22.01 4.63 -6.50
N TYR A 16 20.94 5.07 -5.83
CA TYR A 16 19.70 5.47 -6.48
C TYR A 16 19.92 6.64 -7.46
N LEU A 17 20.62 7.70 -7.04
CA LEU A 17 20.91 8.84 -7.92
C LEU A 17 21.80 8.44 -9.09
N ASN A 18 22.84 7.64 -8.85
CA ASN A 18 23.72 7.17 -9.91
C ASN A 18 22.94 6.31 -10.93
N ALA A 19 22.18 5.33 -10.45
CA ALA A 19 21.38 4.46 -11.30
C ALA A 19 20.33 5.25 -12.10
N LEU A 20 19.65 6.21 -11.46
CA LEU A 20 18.64 7.02 -12.12
C LEU A 20 19.24 7.97 -13.17
N THR A 21 20.44 8.49 -12.93
CA THR A 21 21.21 9.29 -13.89
C THR A 21 21.56 8.49 -15.14
N GLU A 22 21.99 7.23 -14.97
CA GLU A 22 22.25 6.34 -16.12
C GLU A 22 20.97 5.96 -16.86
N LEU A 23 19.87 5.71 -16.15
CA LEU A 23 18.56 5.46 -16.73
C LEU A 23 18.00 6.66 -17.51
N ALA A 24 18.26 7.89 -17.03
CA ALA A 24 17.75 9.12 -17.63
C ALA A 24 18.08 9.24 -19.12
N LYS A 25 19.28 8.78 -19.50
CA LYS A 25 19.79 8.79 -20.89
C LYS A 25 18.91 7.97 -21.84
N TRP A 26 18.24 6.94 -21.33
CA TRP A 26 17.46 5.99 -22.14
C TRP A 26 15.98 6.35 -22.24
N PHE A 27 15.43 7.20 -21.36
CA PHE A 27 13.99 7.47 -21.38
C PHE A 27 13.49 8.06 -22.70
N HIS A 28 14.30 8.90 -23.35
CA HIS A 28 13.95 9.42 -24.67
C HIS A 28 13.96 8.32 -25.75
N ALA A 29 14.97 7.44 -25.72
CA ALA A 29 15.08 6.33 -26.66
C ALA A 29 13.98 5.28 -26.50
N MET A 30 13.39 5.15 -25.31
CA MET A 30 12.31 4.20 -25.01
C MET A 30 10.91 4.84 -25.12
N ASP A 31 10.80 6.01 -25.75
CA ASP A 31 9.54 6.76 -25.90
C ASP A 31 8.82 7.09 -24.57
N HIS A 32 9.57 7.15 -23.48
CA HIS A 32 9.08 7.57 -22.17
C HIS A 32 9.20 9.09 -22.02
N THR A 33 8.56 9.83 -22.93
CA THR A 33 8.68 11.28 -23.08
C THR A 33 8.33 12.08 -21.81
N HIS A 34 7.30 11.64 -21.07
CA HIS A 34 6.94 12.23 -19.79
C HIS A 34 8.06 12.09 -18.75
N TYR A 35 8.65 10.90 -18.63
CA TYR A 35 9.76 10.67 -17.71
C TYR A 35 11.02 11.40 -18.18
N ALA A 36 11.33 11.37 -19.47
CA ALA A 36 12.48 12.08 -20.03
C ALA A 36 12.44 13.59 -19.70
N ARG A 37 11.24 14.19 -19.65
CA ARG A 37 11.06 15.60 -19.27
C ARG A 37 11.27 15.86 -17.78
N TRP A 38 10.75 15.00 -16.89
CA TRP A 38 10.71 15.27 -15.45
C TRP A 38 11.90 14.71 -14.67
N ILE A 39 12.55 13.65 -15.16
CA ILE A 39 13.68 13.03 -14.45
C ILE A 39 14.88 13.99 -14.27
N PRO A 40 15.28 14.82 -15.24
CA PRO A 40 16.36 15.79 -15.02
C PRO A 40 16.03 16.81 -13.92
N VAL A 41 14.75 17.22 -13.82
CA VAL A 41 14.26 18.12 -12.76
C VAL A 41 14.38 17.45 -11.40
N HIS A 42 13.88 16.22 -11.29
CA HIS A 42 13.99 15.41 -10.07
C HIS A 42 15.44 15.20 -9.65
N LEU A 43 16.33 14.80 -10.57
CA LEU A 43 17.75 14.58 -10.29
C LEU A 43 18.44 15.85 -9.78
N ARG A 44 18.16 17.01 -10.38
CA ARG A 44 18.67 18.30 -9.88
C ARG A 44 18.17 18.58 -8.46
N ASP A 45 16.88 18.41 -8.22
CA ASP A 45 16.30 18.70 -6.91
C ASP A 45 16.87 17.76 -5.83
N MET A 46 17.08 16.49 -6.16
CA MET A 46 17.76 15.52 -5.28
C MET A 46 19.23 15.86 -5.04
N ALA A 47 19.96 16.35 -6.05
CA ALA A 47 21.37 16.75 -5.92
C ALA A 47 21.53 18.03 -5.09
N GLU A 48 20.53 18.92 -5.09
CA GLU A 48 20.54 20.15 -4.29
C GLU A 48 20.04 19.96 -2.86
N LEU A 49 19.50 18.78 -2.51
CA LEU A 49 18.99 18.48 -1.16
C LEU A 49 19.98 18.82 -0.05
N PRO A 50 21.27 18.42 -0.10
CA PRO A 50 22.23 18.74 0.96
C PRO A 50 22.39 20.24 1.20
N ARG A 51 22.19 21.07 0.17
CA ARG A 51 22.33 22.53 0.24
C ARG A 51 21.04 23.21 0.69
N LYS A 52 19.89 22.79 0.16
CA LYS A 52 18.58 23.43 0.43
C LYS A 52 17.91 22.89 1.69
N HIS A 53 18.04 21.59 1.94
CA HIS A 53 17.35 20.85 3.00
C HIS A 53 18.27 19.79 3.62
N PRO A 54 19.32 20.20 4.37
CA PRO A 54 20.33 19.27 4.90
C PRO A 54 19.74 18.17 5.79
N ASN A 55 18.70 18.50 6.59
CA ASN A 55 18.02 17.53 7.43
C ASN A 55 17.36 16.42 6.59
N ILE A 56 16.72 16.77 5.46
CA ILE A 56 16.09 15.79 4.56
C ILE A 56 17.17 14.95 3.88
N ALA A 57 18.26 15.57 3.45
CA ALA A 57 19.39 14.86 2.85
C ALA A 57 19.97 13.81 3.81
N GLN A 58 20.09 14.14 5.10
CA GLN A 58 20.54 13.22 6.14
C GLN A 58 19.59 12.02 6.25
N GLU A 59 18.28 12.25 6.32
CA GLU A 59 17.28 11.17 6.38
C GLU A 59 17.33 10.28 5.13
N PHE A 60 17.50 10.88 3.94
CA PHE A 60 17.61 10.12 2.70
C PHE A 60 18.87 9.26 2.68
N HIS A 61 20.01 9.79 3.14
CA HIS A 61 21.24 9.02 3.30
C HIS A 61 21.14 7.94 4.38
N ALA A 62 20.26 8.10 5.38
CA ALA A 62 19.92 7.06 6.35
C ALA A 62 18.98 5.98 5.80
N GLY A 63 18.51 6.12 4.55
CA GLY A 63 17.60 5.16 3.88
C GLY A 63 16.12 5.50 4.00
N ASN A 64 15.76 6.59 4.69
CA ASN A 64 14.38 6.99 4.98
C ASN A 64 13.65 7.64 3.78
N PHE A 65 14.12 7.37 2.56
CA PHE A 65 13.39 7.67 1.31
C PHE A 65 12.68 6.43 0.74
N THR A 66 12.81 5.29 1.41
CA THR A 66 12.14 4.02 1.10
C THR A 66 11.39 3.52 2.33
N VAL A 67 10.51 2.53 2.15
CA VAL A 67 9.78 1.89 3.25
C VAL A 67 10.26 0.46 3.38
N GLN A 68 10.59 0.06 4.61
CA GLN A 68 10.98 -1.31 4.92
C GLN A 68 9.97 -1.94 5.88
N LYS A 69 9.17 -2.90 5.38
CA LYS A 69 8.10 -3.56 6.15
C LYS A 69 8.59 -4.75 6.99
N SER A 70 9.81 -5.23 6.76
CA SER A 70 10.39 -6.40 7.44
C SER A 70 11.85 -6.15 7.78
N MET A 71 12.41 -6.82 8.80
CA MET A 71 13.84 -6.67 9.12
C MET A 71 14.78 -7.40 8.15
N ARG A 72 14.28 -7.94 7.03
CA ARG A 72 15.11 -8.63 6.05
C ARG A 72 15.94 -7.62 5.26
N VAL A 73 17.20 -7.98 5.01
CA VAL A 73 18.03 -7.28 4.02
C VAL A 73 17.35 -7.29 2.65
N PHE A 74 17.56 -6.25 1.84
CA PHE A 74 16.96 -6.10 0.50
C PHE A 74 15.43 -6.05 0.44
N SER A 75 14.76 -5.77 1.57
CA SER A 75 13.29 -5.79 1.63
C SER A 75 12.64 -4.43 1.48
N SER A 76 13.42 -3.36 1.36
CA SER A 76 12.90 -2.01 1.17
C SER A 76 12.15 -1.89 -0.17
N ILE A 77 11.14 -1.03 -0.18
CA ILE A 77 10.30 -0.72 -1.34
C ILE A 77 10.12 0.78 -1.47
N ALA A 78 9.82 1.26 -2.67
CA ALA A 78 9.48 2.67 -2.88
C ALA A 78 8.23 3.05 -2.05
N ILE A 79 8.19 4.29 -1.57
CA ILE A 79 7.08 4.81 -0.75
C ILE A 79 5.74 4.65 -1.47
N ASP A 80 5.69 4.95 -2.77
CA ASP A 80 4.48 4.80 -3.59
C ASP A 80 4.01 3.34 -3.66
N GLN A 81 4.95 2.40 -3.83
CA GLN A 81 4.64 0.97 -3.81
C GLN A 81 4.12 0.51 -2.43
N ALA A 82 4.68 1.02 -1.34
CA ALA A 82 4.21 0.73 0.01
C ALA A 82 2.79 1.27 0.24
N HIS A 83 2.52 2.47 -0.25
CA HIS A 83 1.22 3.10 -0.18
C HIS A 83 0.19 2.33 -1.02
N GLU A 84 0.53 1.86 -2.21
CA GLU A 84 -0.39 1.07 -3.04
C GLU A 84 -0.70 -0.30 -2.42
N GLN A 85 0.29 -0.94 -1.77
CA GLN A 85 0.03 -2.15 -0.98
C GLN A 85 -0.95 -1.88 0.17
N MET A 86 -0.78 -0.78 0.90
CA MET A 86 -1.70 -0.41 1.97
C MET A 86 -3.11 -0.14 1.43
N ASN A 87 -3.20 0.56 0.30
CA ASN A 87 -4.47 0.81 -0.37
C ASN A 87 -5.16 -0.48 -0.78
N ALA A 88 -4.41 -1.48 -1.26
CA ALA A 88 -4.96 -2.79 -1.60
C ALA A 88 -5.53 -3.54 -0.39
N CYS A 89 -4.89 -3.45 0.79
CA CYS A 89 -5.41 -4.06 2.02
C CYS A 89 -6.77 -3.49 2.45
N ILE A 90 -6.99 -2.18 2.23
CA ILE A 90 -8.21 -1.50 2.68
C ILE A 90 -9.30 -1.54 1.59
N LYS A 91 -8.93 -1.58 0.31
CA LYS A 91 -9.85 -1.71 -0.83
C LYS A 91 -10.32 -3.16 -0.94
N GLY A 92 -11.61 -3.42 -0.73
CA GLY A 92 -12.22 -4.71 -1.11
C GLY A 92 -12.31 -4.88 -2.64
N ASP A 93 -12.85 -6.02 -3.10
CA ASP A 93 -12.95 -6.41 -4.53
C ASP A 93 -13.61 -5.37 -5.48
N GLY A 94 -14.29 -4.36 -4.94
CA GLY A 94 -14.92 -3.28 -5.70
C GLY A 94 -14.04 -2.05 -5.98
N GLY A 95 -12.83 -1.98 -5.42
CA GLY A 95 -11.96 -0.80 -5.51
C GLY A 95 -12.47 0.43 -4.75
N ALA A 96 -11.74 1.55 -4.83
CA ALA A 96 -12.10 2.83 -4.20
C ALA A 96 -12.96 3.69 -5.14
N VAL A 97 -14.22 3.31 -5.38
CA VAL A 97 -15.14 4.08 -6.23
C VAL A 97 -15.69 5.29 -5.48
N GLY A 98 -15.57 6.49 -6.05
CA GLY A 98 -16.13 7.74 -5.50
C GLY A 98 -15.42 8.28 -4.25
N LEU A 99 -14.32 7.67 -3.83
CA LEU A 99 -13.57 8.10 -2.63
C LEU A 99 -12.89 9.45 -2.87
N THR A 100 -12.35 9.68 -4.06
CA THR A 100 -11.68 10.93 -4.45
C THR A 100 -12.66 12.08 -4.70
N ASP A 101 -13.94 11.77 -4.93
CA ASP A 101 -14.97 12.76 -5.27
C ASP A 101 -15.57 13.42 -4.02
N ASN A 102 -15.23 12.91 -2.83
CA ASN A 102 -15.66 13.47 -1.55
C ASN A 102 -14.43 13.73 -0.65
N PRO A 103 -13.98 15.00 -0.56
CA PRO A 103 -12.80 15.36 0.24
C PRO A 103 -12.88 14.92 1.71
N SER A 104 -14.05 14.97 2.33
CA SER A 104 -14.25 14.53 3.70
C SER A 104 -14.15 13.01 3.86
N ALA A 105 -14.60 12.25 2.86
CA ALA A 105 -14.43 10.79 2.83
C ALA A 105 -12.97 10.40 2.58
N PHE A 106 -12.29 11.13 1.69
CA PHE A 106 -10.86 10.95 1.43
C PHE A 106 -10.02 11.24 2.68
N LEU A 107 -10.29 12.34 3.39
CA LEU A 107 -9.60 12.67 4.65
C LEU A 107 -9.82 11.62 5.72
N ARG A 108 -11.06 11.13 5.91
CA ARG A 108 -11.34 10.04 6.85
C ARG A 108 -10.59 8.76 6.46
N TRP A 109 -10.47 8.46 5.17
CA TRP A 109 -9.68 7.34 4.69
C TRP A 109 -8.18 7.50 4.96
N MET A 110 -7.62 8.68 4.72
CA MET A 110 -6.20 8.94 5.01
C MET A 110 -5.87 8.78 6.50
N VAL A 111 -6.78 9.20 7.39
CA VAL A 111 -6.56 9.14 8.84
C VAL A 111 -6.88 7.77 9.42
N ALA A 112 -8.01 7.17 9.05
CA ALA A 112 -8.47 5.90 9.62
C ALA A 112 -7.95 4.67 8.87
N GLY A 113 -7.55 4.82 7.60
CA GLY A 113 -7.10 3.73 6.74
C GLY A 113 -5.94 2.91 7.33
N PRO A 114 -4.85 3.54 7.78
CA PRO A 114 -3.74 2.83 8.42
C PRO A 114 -4.18 2.03 9.66
N GLU A 115 -5.09 2.59 10.46
CA GLU A 115 -5.58 1.94 11.68
C GLU A 115 -6.51 0.77 11.37
N VAL A 116 -7.37 0.90 10.36
CA VAL A 116 -8.20 -0.21 9.86
C VAL A 116 -7.32 -1.32 9.29
N ALA A 117 -6.27 -0.98 8.53
CA ALA A 117 -5.32 -1.96 8.02
C ALA A 117 -4.61 -2.70 9.16
N ARG A 118 -4.21 -1.99 10.22
CA ARG A 118 -3.61 -2.59 11.43
C ARG A 118 -4.58 -3.59 12.09
N LEU A 119 -5.83 -3.19 12.30
CA LEU A 119 -6.85 -4.05 12.92
C LEU A 119 -7.16 -5.30 12.08
N ILE A 120 -7.21 -5.16 10.74
CA ILE A 120 -7.40 -6.30 9.83
C ILE A 120 -6.22 -7.27 9.97
N GLN A 121 -4.99 -6.76 9.95
CA GLN A 121 -3.80 -7.60 10.09
C GLN A 121 -3.78 -8.34 11.43
N GLU A 122 -4.04 -7.64 12.54
CA GLU A 122 -4.11 -8.26 13.87
C GLU A 122 -5.18 -9.33 13.95
N PHE A 123 -6.33 -9.13 13.29
CA PHE A 123 -7.37 -10.14 13.23
C PHE A 123 -6.94 -11.35 12.41
N GLU A 124 -6.32 -11.14 11.24
CA GLU A 124 -5.83 -12.21 10.37
C GLU A 124 -4.75 -13.06 11.03
N ASP A 125 -3.87 -12.45 11.82
CA ASP A 125 -2.79 -13.13 12.55
C ASP A 125 -3.32 -14.06 13.67
N VAL A 126 -4.52 -13.77 14.21
CA VAL A 126 -5.19 -14.59 15.24
C VAL A 126 -6.05 -15.71 14.64
N LEU A 127 -6.42 -15.60 13.36
CA LEU A 127 -7.20 -16.65 12.71
C LEU A 127 -6.34 -17.88 12.43
N PRO A 128 -6.86 -19.10 12.65
CA PRO A 128 -6.17 -20.33 12.26
C PRO A 128 -5.79 -20.29 10.78
N SER A 129 -4.78 -21.07 10.39
CA SER A 129 -4.42 -21.23 8.98
C SER A 129 -5.65 -21.67 8.15
N ALA A 130 -5.64 -21.41 6.84
CA ALA A 130 -6.76 -21.80 5.97
C ALA A 130 -7.06 -23.33 6.03
N GLU A 131 -6.04 -24.14 6.31
CA GLU A 131 -6.14 -25.59 6.51
C GLU A 131 -6.86 -25.97 7.82
N GLU A 132 -6.57 -25.25 8.91
CA GLU A 132 -7.27 -25.41 10.19
C GLU A 132 -8.71 -24.90 10.13
N ARG A 133 -8.97 -23.82 9.36
CA ARG A 133 -10.34 -23.32 9.09
C ARG A 133 -11.19 -24.33 8.31
N MET A 134 -10.60 -25.04 7.35
CA MET A 134 -11.28 -26.12 6.62
C MET A 134 -11.69 -27.25 7.57
N THR A 135 -10.80 -27.62 8.50
CA THR A 135 -11.05 -28.67 9.49
C THR A 135 -12.12 -28.27 10.51
N LEU A 136 -12.12 -27.00 10.95
CA LEU A 136 -13.15 -26.43 11.83
C LEU A 136 -14.53 -26.30 11.14
N HIS A 137 -14.58 -25.98 9.85
CA HIS A 137 -15.83 -25.94 9.07
C HIS A 137 -16.45 -27.33 8.87
N ILE A 138 -15.61 -28.37 8.73
CA ILE A 138 -16.08 -29.76 8.64
C ILE A 138 -16.61 -30.23 10.01
N MET A 139 -15.93 -29.89 11.11
CA MET A 139 -16.33 -30.24 12.48
C MET A 139 -17.61 -29.51 12.94
N THR A 140 -17.79 -28.24 12.56
CA THR A 140 -19.00 -27.47 12.92
C THR A 140 -20.24 -27.87 12.13
N LYS A 141 -20.08 -28.40 10.91
CA LYS A 141 -21.19 -28.97 10.13
C LYS A 141 -21.78 -30.26 10.73
N GLN A 142 -21.04 -30.98 11.58
CA GLN A 142 -21.57 -32.15 12.28
C GLN A 142 -22.32 -31.82 13.59
N ILE A 143 -22.20 -30.61 14.13
CA ILE A 143 -22.78 -30.24 15.45
C ILE A 143 -23.98 -29.27 15.34
N VAL A 144 -24.17 -28.55 14.22
CA VAL A 144 -25.24 -27.52 14.12
C VAL A 144 -26.29 -27.88 13.07
N SER A 145 -27.20 -28.77 13.43
CA SER A 145 -28.53 -28.90 12.82
C SER A 145 -29.57 -28.04 13.57
N ARG A 146 -29.27 -26.75 13.77
CA ARG A 146 -30.21 -25.71 14.27
C ARG A 146 -29.86 -24.34 13.67
N PRO A 147 -30.84 -23.45 13.40
CA PRO A 147 -30.66 -22.32 12.50
C PRO A 147 -29.73 -21.27 13.11
N HIS A 148 -28.63 -20.98 12.41
CA HIS A 148 -27.60 -20.04 12.86
C HIS A 148 -27.96 -18.61 12.38
N SER A 149 -28.14 -17.70 13.34
CA SER A 149 -28.25 -16.27 13.07
C SER A 149 -26.91 -15.71 12.59
N SER A 150 -26.98 -14.91 11.53
CA SER A 150 -25.89 -14.18 10.88
C SER A 150 -24.79 -13.69 11.84
N GLY A 151 -23.56 -14.18 11.63
CA GLY A 151 -22.38 -13.86 12.42
C GLY A 151 -21.95 -12.39 12.36
N MET A 152 -21.09 -11.99 13.31
CA MET A 152 -20.67 -10.61 13.60
C MET A 152 -20.16 -9.78 12.41
N LEU A 153 -19.67 -10.40 11.34
CA LEU A 153 -19.36 -9.68 10.08
C LEU A 153 -20.60 -9.02 9.47
N GLY A 154 -21.77 -9.63 9.64
CA GLY A 154 -23.06 -9.05 9.29
C GLY A 154 -23.43 -7.87 10.19
N LEU A 155 -23.10 -7.92 11.48
CA LEU A 155 -23.35 -6.81 12.42
C LEU A 155 -22.40 -5.62 12.17
N LEU A 156 -21.14 -5.89 11.81
CA LEU A 156 -20.24 -4.84 11.34
C LEU A 156 -20.79 -4.25 10.04
N LEU A 157 -21.11 -5.06 9.02
CA LEU A 157 -21.71 -4.55 7.77
C LEU A 157 -23.01 -3.74 7.99
N VAL A 158 -23.83 -4.12 8.97
CA VAL A 158 -25.08 -3.42 9.32
C VAL A 158 -24.79 -2.09 10.02
N SER A 159 -23.82 -2.03 10.93
CA SER A 159 -23.36 -0.78 11.57
C SER A 159 -22.79 0.22 10.56
N TRP A 160 -22.17 -0.27 9.49
CA TRP A 160 -21.64 0.55 8.40
C TRP A 160 -22.72 1.02 7.40
N LYS A 161 -23.88 0.36 7.34
CA LYS A 161 -25.04 0.86 6.56
C LYS A 161 -25.69 2.08 7.21
N THR A 162 -25.69 2.15 8.54
CA THR A 162 -26.26 3.28 9.31
C THR A 162 -25.44 4.56 9.23
N LEU A 163 -24.16 4.48 8.86
CA LEU A 163 -23.25 5.64 8.77
C LEU A 163 -23.14 6.29 7.38
N GLY A 164 -23.96 5.85 6.41
CA GLY A 164 -23.97 6.40 5.06
C GLY A 164 -22.74 5.98 4.25
N THR A 165 -22.88 4.92 3.46
CA THR A 165 -21.79 4.38 2.62
C THR A 165 -21.79 5.00 1.22
N PRO A 166 -20.62 5.37 0.67
CA PRO A 166 -20.45 5.72 -0.75
C PRO A 166 -20.28 4.50 -1.67
N LEU A 167 -20.30 3.27 -1.13
CA LEU A 167 -20.05 2.04 -1.87
C LEU A 167 -21.37 1.37 -2.28
N LYS A 168 -21.80 1.57 -3.53
CA LYS A 168 -22.88 0.75 -4.11
C LYS A 168 -22.30 -0.54 -4.69
N ARG A 169 -22.80 -1.70 -4.25
CA ARG A 169 -22.61 -2.97 -4.96
C ARG A 169 -23.26 -2.87 -6.35
N LYS A 170 -22.49 -3.18 -7.40
CA LYS A 170 -23.05 -3.40 -8.72
C LYS A 170 -23.77 -4.74 -8.71
N VAL A 171 -25.10 -4.72 -8.77
CA VAL A 171 -25.90 -5.91 -9.03
C VAL A 171 -25.68 -6.27 -10.49
N ARG A 172 -25.11 -7.45 -10.75
CA ARG A 172 -25.00 -8.01 -12.09
C ARG A 172 -26.35 -8.69 -12.39
N THR A 173 -27.10 -8.14 -13.33
CA THR A 173 -28.18 -8.84 -14.04
C THR A 173 -27.59 -9.90 -14.95
#